data_AF-A0A1N6WI43-F1
#
_entry.id   AF-A0A1N6WI43-F1
#
_cell.length_a   1.000
_cell.length_b   1.000
_cell.length_c   1.000
_cell.angle_alpha   90.00
_cell.angle_beta   90.00
_cell.angle_gamma   90.00
#
_symmetry.space_group_name_H-M   'P 1'
#
loop_
_entity.id
_entity.type
_entity.pdbx_description
1 polymer ?
#
loop_
_entity_poly.entity_id
_entity_poly.type
_entity_poly.pdbx_seq_one_letter_code
_entity_poly.pdbx_strand_id
1 'polypeptide(L)'
;MKQEMESWDEARYMELNTYFRIKIQGMVDSDPYIRELQKAAGGLQLADLIDRMTESDQELWAEFIRLDRIKLHLDMQNHLEGRGTPYTPRYGFGGSSEEEDNSIPW
;
A
#
# COMPACT_ATOMS: atom_id res chain seq x y z
N MET A 1 3.01 -9.41 -24.14
CA MET A 1 2.43 -9.43 -22.78
C MET A 1 3.08 -10.51 -21.90
N LYS A 2 4.43 -10.58 -21.84
CA LYS A 2 5.16 -11.53 -20.98
C LYS A 2 6.30 -10.89 -20.16
N GLN A 3 6.63 -9.61 -20.41
CA GLN A 3 7.77 -8.93 -19.78
C GLN A 3 7.41 -8.16 -18.50
N GLU A 4 6.13 -7.92 -18.21
CA GLU A 4 5.73 -7.14 -17.02
C GLU A 4 5.75 -7.97 -15.71
N MET A 5 5.68 -9.30 -15.80
CA MET A 5 5.76 -10.18 -14.61
C MET A 5 7.20 -10.40 -14.13
N GLU A 6 8.22 -10.17 -14.96
CA GLU A 6 9.65 -10.32 -14.60
C GLU A 6 10.19 -9.13 -13.78
N SER A 7 9.38 -8.10 -13.54
CA SER A 7 9.82 -6.84 -12.92
C SER A 7 9.26 -6.61 -11.52
N TRP A 8 8.81 -7.66 -10.83
CA TRP A 8 8.48 -7.54 -9.41
C TRP A 8 9.77 -7.39 -8.60
N ASP A 9 10.06 -6.18 -8.19
CA ASP A 9 11.16 -5.86 -7.29
C ASP A 9 10.60 -5.58 -5.90
N GLU A 10 10.58 -6.62 -5.06
CA GLU A 10 10.08 -6.54 -3.69
C GLU A 10 10.90 -5.57 -2.84
N ALA A 11 12.23 -5.55 -3.01
CA ALA A 11 13.11 -4.69 -2.24
C ALA A 11 12.81 -3.21 -2.54
N ARG A 12 12.65 -2.88 -3.82
CA ARG A 12 12.27 -1.54 -4.27
C ARG A 12 10.87 -1.16 -3.82
N TYR A 13 9.91 -2.08 -3.87
CA TYR A 13 8.56 -1.83 -3.37
C TYR A 13 8.55 -1.52 -1.86
N MET A 14 9.28 -2.30 -1.06
CA MET A 14 9.37 -2.08 0.39
C MET A 14 10.08 -0.76 0.73
N GLU A 15 11.12 -0.40 -0.02
CA GLU A 15 11.81 0.88 0.10
C GLU A 15 10.85 2.04 -0.16
N LEU A 16 10.14 2.02 -1.29
CA LEU A 16 9.19 3.07 -1.66
C LEU A 16 8.00 3.13 -0.69
N ASN A 17 7.46 1.99 -0.26
CA ASN A 17 6.37 1.94 0.72
C ASN A 17 6.80 2.58 2.06
N THR A 18 8.01 2.28 2.52
CA THR A 18 8.55 2.86 3.76
C THR A 18 8.80 4.35 3.60
N TYR A 19 9.40 4.76 2.46
CA TYR A 19 9.63 6.15 2.12
C TYR A 19 8.34 6.97 2.15
N PHE A 20 7.31 6.53 1.43
CA PHE A 20 6.03 7.24 1.37
C PHE A 20 5.30 7.25 2.72
N ARG A 21 5.35 6.16 3.49
CA ARG A 21 4.78 6.15 4.86
C ARG A 21 5.40 7.23 5.75
N ILE A 22 6.72 7.32 5.76
CA ILE A 22 7.44 8.32 6.56
C ILE A 22 7.15 9.74 6.04
N LYS A 23 7.17 9.93 4.72
CA LYS A 23 6.92 11.23 4.09
C LYS A 23 5.51 11.74 4.37
N ILE A 24 4.50 10.89 4.16
CA ILE A 24 3.09 11.22 4.40
C ILE A 24 2.87 11.53 5.88
N GLN A 25 3.40 10.71 6.79
CA GLN A 25 3.32 10.97 8.22
C GLN A 25 3.95 12.32 8.59
N GLY A 26 5.15 12.61 8.05
CA GLY A 26 5.82 13.90 8.23
C GLY A 26 4.99 15.08 7.72
N MET A 27 4.33 14.93 6.57
CA MET A 27 3.45 15.99 6.02
C MET A 27 2.20 16.20 6.89
N VAL A 28 1.59 15.12 7.37
CA VAL A 28 0.42 15.20 8.26
C VAL A 28 0.76 15.82 9.62
N ASP A 29 1.95 15.54 10.14
CA ASP A 29 2.38 16.06 11.45
C ASP A 29 2.89 17.51 11.37
N SER A 30 3.52 17.90 10.26
CA SER A 30 4.12 19.23 10.09
C SER A 30 3.13 20.29 9.58
N ASP A 31 2.13 19.91 8.79
CA ASP A 31 1.20 20.86 8.18
C ASP A 31 -0.14 20.91 8.93
N PRO A 32 -0.42 22.01 9.67
CA PRO A 32 -1.69 22.18 10.38
C PRO A 32 -2.90 22.21 9.43
N TYR A 33 -2.73 22.64 8.18
CA TYR A 33 -3.79 22.65 7.17
C TYR A 33 -4.14 21.23 6.70
N ILE A 34 -3.14 20.36 6.54
CA ILE A 34 -3.37 18.94 6.24
C ILE A 34 -4.07 18.25 7.41
N ARG A 35 -3.71 18.60 8.64
CA ARG A 35 -4.35 18.07 9.86
C ARG A 35 -5.80 18.50 10.01
N GLU A 36 -6.14 19.71 9.56
CA GLU A 36 -7.53 20.19 9.50
C GLU A 36 -8.32 19.52 8.37
N LEU A 37 -7.72 19.34 7.20
CA LEU A 37 -8.32 18.58 6.08
C LEU A 37 -8.62 17.13 6.46
N GLN A 38 -7.76 16.49 7.25
CA GLN A 38 -8.01 15.15 7.79
C GLN A 38 -9.26 15.10 8.69
N LYS A 39 -9.59 16.19 9.39
CA LYS A 39 -10.76 16.31 10.27
C LYS A 39 -12.02 16.78 9.54
N ALA A 40 -11.89 17.32 8.33
CA ALA A 40 -13.01 17.76 7.52
C ALA A 40 -13.80 16.56 6.99
N ALA A 41 -15.12 16.72 6.83
CA ALA A 41 -16.03 15.64 6.43
C ALA A 41 -15.73 15.03 5.04
N GLY A 42 -14.93 15.71 4.20
CA GLY A 42 -14.46 15.20 2.91
C GLY A 42 -13.23 14.29 3.00
N GLY A 43 -12.53 14.30 4.14
CA GLY A 43 -11.29 13.56 4.34
C GLY A 43 -10.13 14.09 3.49
N LEU A 44 -8.91 13.84 3.97
CA LEU A 44 -7.70 14.08 3.19
C LEU A 44 -7.52 12.94 2.19
N GLN A 45 -7.57 13.23 0.89
CA GLN A 45 -7.25 12.21 -0.11
C GLN A 45 -5.73 12.09 -0.28
N LEU A 46 -5.27 10.86 -0.51
CA LEU A 46 -3.86 10.61 -0.74
C LEU A 46 -3.36 11.33 -2.01
N ALA A 47 -4.20 11.46 -3.04
CA ALA A 47 -3.87 12.21 -4.25
C ALA A 47 -3.51 13.67 -3.94
N ASP A 48 -4.28 14.34 -3.08
CA ASP A 48 -4.03 15.74 -2.69
C ASP A 48 -2.69 15.92 -1.95
N LEU A 49 -2.24 14.88 -1.24
CA LEU A 49 -0.94 14.87 -0.58
C LEU A 49 0.20 14.72 -1.58
N ILE A 50 0.05 13.80 -2.54
CA ILE A 50 1.06 13.55 -3.57
C ILE A 50 1.23 14.79 -4.47
N ASP A 51 0.15 15.48 -4.82
CA ASP A 51 0.20 16.70 -5.64
C ASP A 51 0.99 17.83 -4.95
N ARG A 52 1.09 17.81 -3.62
CA ARG A 52 1.90 18.76 -2.83
C ARG A 52 3.36 18.33 -2.66
N MET A 53 3.71 17.11 -3.04
CA MET A 53 5.10 16.66 -3.00
C MET A 53 5.90 17.21 -4.17
N THR A 54 7.22 17.01 -4.14
CA THR A 54 8.10 17.44 -5.23
C THR A 54 7.86 16.61 -6.50
N GLU A 55 8.24 17.12 -7.67
CA GLU A 55 8.13 16.40 -8.94
C GLU A 55 8.85 15.04 -8.89
N SER A 56 10.04 15.00 -8.27
CA SER A 56 10.79 13.76 -8.04
C SER A 56 10.04 12.77 -7.14
N ASP A 57 9.32 13.24 -6.12
CA ASP A 57 8.48 12.37 -5.28
C ASP A 57 7.29 11.81 -6.07
N GLN A 58 6.71 12.60 -6.98
CA GLN A 58 5.60 12.15 -7.84
C GLN A 58 6.06 11.08 -8.84
N GLU A 59 7.29 11.18 -9.37
CA GLU A 59 7.89 10.14 -10.22
C GLU A 59 8.09 8.83 -9.44
N LEU A 60 8.63 8.91 -8.22
CA LEU A 60 8.76 7.75 -7.31
C LEU A 60 7.40 7.15 -6.94
N TRP A 61 6.37 7.99 -6.84
CA TRP A 61 5.00 7.54 -6.56
C TRP A 61 4.43 6.76 -7.75
N ALA A 62 4.65 7.25 -8.97
CA ALA A 62 4.28 6.53 -10.18
C ALA A 62 5.00 5.17 -10.27
N GLU A 63 6.29 5.12 -9.90
CA GLU A 63 7.05 3.87 -9.80
C GLU A 63 6.42 2.91 -8.77
N PHE A 64 6.07 3.41 -7.58
CA PHE A 64 5.42 2.63 -6.53
C PHE A 64 4.07 2.05 -6.99
N ILE A 65 3.21 2.85 -7.60
CA ILE A 65 1.90 2.40 -8.11
C ILE A 65 2.07 1.34 -9.20
N ARG A 66 3.09 1.45 -10.05
CA ARG A 66 3.39 0.43 -11.06
C ARG A 66 3.75 -0.90 -10.39
N LEU A 67 4.61 -0.88 -9.37
CA LEU A 67 4.98 -2.09 -8.61
C LEU A 67 3.79 -2.66 -7.85
N ASP A 68 2.96 -1.82 -7.24
CA ASP A 68 1.76 -2.26 -6.50
C ASP A 68 0.75 -2.98 -7.38
N ARG A 69 0.56 -2.52 -8.63
CA ARG A 69 -0.27 -3.21 -9.63
C ARG A 69 0.28 -4.59 -9.98
N ILE A 70 1.59 -4.71 -10.13
CA ILE A 70 2.25 -6.01 -10.41
C ILE A 70 2.04 -6.94 -9.22
N LYS A 71 2.25 -6.46 -7.98
CA LYS A 71 2.00 -7.21 -6.76
C LYS A 71 0.56 -7.71 -6.67
N LEU A 72 -0.41 -6.83 -6.89
CA LEU A 72 -1.83 -7.18 -6.87
C LEU A 72 -2.15 -8.27 -7.90
N HIS A 73 -1.58 -8.17 -9.10
CA HIS A 73 -1.78 -9.18 -10.13
C HIS A 73 -1.19 -10.55 -9.74
N LEU A 74 0.02 -10.55 -9.17
CA LEU A 74 0.66 -11.77 -8.64
C LEU A 74 -0.16 -12.37 -7.50
N ASP A 75 -0.63 -11.56 -6.56
CA ASP A 75 -1.45 -11.99 -5.44
C ASP A 75 -2.78 -12.59 -5.92
N MET A 76 -3.43 -11.97 -6.91
CA MET A 76 -4.64 -12.50 -7.53
C MET A 76 -4.39 -13.82 -8.25
N GLN A 77 -3.29 -13.93 -8.99
CA GLN A 77 -2.93 -15.18 -9.67
C GLN A 77 -2.66 -16.30 -8.66
N ASN A 78 -1.88 -16.02 -7.62
CA ASN A 78 -1.59 -16.98 -6.54
C ASN A 78 -2.87 -17.44 -5.84
N HIS A 79 -3.82 -16.52 -5.60
CA HIS A 79 -5.11 -16.85 -5.01
C HIS A 79 -5.94 -17.79 -5.90
N LEU A 80 -6.00 -17.52 -7.21
CA LEU A 80 -6.73 -18.37 -8.18
C LEU A 80 -6.10 -19.76 -8.35
N GLU A 81 -4.79 -19.87 -8.19
CA GLU A 81 -4.04 -21.14 -8.25
C GLU A 81 -4.08 -21.93 -6.93
N GLY A 82 -4.75 -21.42 -5.89
CA GLY A 82 -4.82 -22.06 -4.57
C GLY A 82 -3.48 -22.08 -3.81
N ARG A 83 -2.51 -21.25 -4.22
CA ARG A 83 -1.17 -21.13 -3.62
C ARG A 83 -0.96 -19.81 -2.87
N GLY A 84 -1.95 -18.92 -2.85
CA GLY A 84 -1.88 -17.59 -2.24
C GLY A 84 -2.72 -17.45 -0.97
N THR A 85 -2.43 -16.39 -0.22
CA THR A 85 -3.18 -15.97 0.96
C THR A 85 -4.64 -15.63 0.61
N PRO A 86 -5.62 -16.04 1.44
CA PRO A 86 -7.02 -15.72 1.18
C PRO A 86 -7.25 -14.20 1.19
N TYR A 87 -8.00 -13.70 0.20
CA TYR A 87 -8.43 -12.31 0.19
C TYR A 87 -9.38 -12.06 1.36
N THR A 88 -8.99 -11.16 2.26
CA THR A 88 -9.89 -10.67 3.30
C THR A 88 -10.34 -9.25 2.94
N PRO A 89 -11.65 -8.93 2.95
CA PRO A 89 -12.14 -7.58 2.64
C PRO A 89 -11.54 -6.46 3.49
N ARG A 90 -10.94 -6.81 4.64
CA ARG A 90 -10.37 -5.88 5.61
C ARG A 90 -8.85 -5.69 5.48
N TYR A 91 -8.12 -6.67 4.93
CA TYR A 91 -6.65 -6.66 4.88
C TYR A 91 -6.06 -7.02 3.50
N GLY A 92 -6.89 -7.31 2.50
CA GLY A 92 -6.45 -7.72 1.17
C GLY A 92 -5.85 -9.12 1.14
N PHE A 93 -4.90 -9.34 0.22
CA PHE A 93 -4.23 -10.63 -0.02
C PHE A 93 -3.04 -10.91 0.93
N GLY A 94 -2.91 -10.18 2.06
CA GLY A 94 -1.78 -10.29 2.98
C GLY A 94 -2.06 -10.96 4.33
N GLY A 95 -3.24 -11.55 4.52
CA GLY A 95 -3.61 -12.19 5.79
C GLY A 95 -3.40 -13.70 5.73
N SER A 96 -2.20 -14.17 6.07
CA SER A 96 -2.01 -15.60 6.34
C SER A 96 -2.81 -15.93 7.60
N SER A 97 -3.95 -16.59 7.39
CA SER A 97 -4.45 -17.57 8.33
C SER A 97 -3.39 -18.66 8.48
N GLU A 98 -2.51 -18.50 9.46
CA GLU A 98 -2.12 -19.63 10.30
C GLU A 98 -2.89 -19.47 11.61
N GLU A 99 -3.87 -20.34 11.76
CA GLU A 99 -4.51 -20.63 13.03
C GLU A 99 -3.46 -21.23 13.98
N GLU A 100 -3.37 -20.74 15.21
CA GLU A 100 -3.19 -21.66 16.34
C GLU A 100 -4.04 -21.19 17.53
N ASP A 101 -5.16 -21.90 17.66
CA ASP A 101 -6.03 -22.10 18.80
C ASP A 101 -5.29 -22.21 20.15
N ASN A 102 -5.51 -21.27 21.07
CA ASN A 102 -5.84 -21.63 22.46
C ASN A 102 -6.35 -20.46 23.33
N SER A 103 -7.54 -20.65 23.91
CA SER A 103 -8.00 -20.11 25.20
C SER A 103 -8.37 -18.62 25.33
N ILE A 104 -9.63 -18.28 25.05
CA ILE A 104 -10.45 -17.49 26.01
C ILE A 104 -11.90 -18.01 25.99
N PRO A 105 -12.32 -18.86 26.95
CA PRO A 105 -13.73 -18.99 27.26
C PRO A 105 -14.13 -17.83 28.18
N TRP A 106 -15.11 -17.04 27.73
CA TRP A 106 -16.00 -16.13 28.48
C TRP A 106 -15.39 -15.25 29.58
#